data_AF-A0AA35L017-F1
#
_entry.id   AF-A0AA35L017-F1
#
_cell.length_a   1.000
_cell.length_b   1.000
_cell.length_c   1.000
_cell.angle_alpha   90.00
_cell.angle_beta   90.00
_cell.angle_gamma   90.00
#
_symmetry.space_group_name_H-M   'P 1'
#
loop_
_entity.id
_entity.type
_entity.pdbx_description
1 polymer ?
#
loop_
_entity_poly.entity_id
_entity_poly.type
_entity_poly.pdbx_seq_one_letter_code
_entity_poly.pdbx_strand_id
1 'polypeptide(L)'
;MATFCKMGVAQLEHLNKEESAAQREREKLKNQKQMQPSSDPRLSLLCTCLVLIWQLSFGFAMKIKEAENPYGPAGCLRGWTRIKGSCYRIFSDSLRWLDAMKICRIFDPTSELASIHDMKELRRVSDMLLIPKVLRVWIGLSVNDKDGNWEWTDGSVPEFLPWTKGEPMSSGINSCAYLFRADVFLRFRAEDCEYEEPFICEHEPASASS
;
A
#
# COMPACT_ATOMS: atom_id res chain seq x y z
N MET A 1 23.39 -26.69 36.36
CA MET A 1 23.11 -25.25 36.10
C MET A 1 24.29 -24.47 35.49
N ALA A 2 25.41 -25.09 35.11
CA ALA A 2 26.55 -24.38 34.49
C ALA A 2 26.61 -24.43 32.95
N THR A 3 25.76 -25.24 32.29
CA THR A 3 25.83 -25.46 30.82
C THR A 3 25.04 -24.40 30.02
N PHE A 4 23.95 -23.87 30.56
CA PHE A 4 23.12 -22.88 29.86
C PHE A 4 23.74 -21.47 29.80
N CYS A 5 24.61 -21.11 30.74
CA CYS A 5 25.28 -19.81 30.73
C CYS A 5 26.37 -19.71 29.64
N LYS A 6 27.01 -20.82 29.25
CA LYS A 6 28.04 -20.84 28.19
C LYS A 6 27.48 -20.68 26.78
N MET A 7 26.27 -21.18 26.53
CA MET A 7 25.59 -21.04 25.23
C MET A 7 25.17 -19.59 24.93
N GLY A 8 24.77 -18.83 25.96
CA GLY A 8 24.37 -17.42 25.79
C GLY A 8 25.53 -16.50 25.43
N VAL A 9 26.72 -16.74 25.97
CA VAL A 9 27.93 -15.95 25.67
C VAL A 9 28.39 -16.16 24.23
N ALA A 10 28.40 -17.41 23.75
CA ALA A 10 28.79 -17.73 22.38
C ALA A 10 27.83 -17.11 21.33
N GLN A 11 26.53 -17.06 21.63
CA GLN A 11 25.54 -16.44 20.74
C GLN A 11 25.69 -14.91 20.69
N LEU A 12 25.96 -14.27 21.83
CA LEU A 12 26.22 -12.82 21.90
C LEU A 12 27.53 -12.44 21.20
N GLU A 13 28.58 -13.26 21.32
CA GLU A 13 29.84 -13.05 20.60
C GLU A 13 29.67 -13.18 19.08
N HIS A 14 28.83 -14.13 18.61
CA HIS A 14 28.54 -14.28 17.19
C HIS A 14 27.77 -13.07 16.63
N LEU A 15 26.73 -12.61 17.34
CA LEU A 15 25.93 -11.44 16.95
C LEU A 15 26.78 -10.15 16.94
N ASN A 16 27.64 -9.94 17.95
CA ASN A 16 28.56 -8.79 17.96
C ASN A 16 29.57 -8.85 16.82
N LYS A 17 30.00 -10.04 16.40
CA LYS A 17 30.95 -10.20 15.29
C LYS A 17 30.29 -9.90 13.95
N GLU A 18 29.04 -10.30 13.75
CA GLU A 18 28.23 -9.99 12.56
C GLU A 18 27.92 -8.48 12.46
N GLU A 19 27.56 -7.83 13.57
CA GLU A 19 27.32 -6.38 13.61
C GLU A 19 28.60 -5.58 13.25
N SER A 20 29.75 -6.04 13.76
CA SER A 20 31.07 -5.45 13.42
C SER A 20 31.47 -5.61 11.95
N ALA A 21 31.01 -6.68 11.29
CA ALA A 21 31.26 -6.90 9.86
C ALA A 21 30.35 -5.99 9.01
N ALA A 22 29.08 -5.87 9.40
CA ALA A 22 28.12 -4.98 8.74
C ALA A 22 28.51 -3.49 8.85
N GLN A 23 29.06 -3.05 9.98
CA GLN A 23 29.60 -1.69 10.13
C GLN A 23 30.80 -1.41 9.21
N ARG A 24 31.72 -2.38 9.09
CA ARG A 24 32.90 -2.26 8.21
C ARG A 24 32.52 -2.17 6.72
N GLU A 25 31.48 -2.87 6.29
CA GLU A 25 30.98 -2.73 4.90
C GLU A 25 30.30 -1.39 4.66
N ARG A 26 29.53 -0.87 5.64
CA ARG A 26 28.92 0.46 5.54
C ARG A 26 29.96 1.57 5.45
N GLU A 27 31.07 1.48 6.18
CA GLU A 27 32.19 2.42 6.06
C GLU A 27 32.91 2.33 4.72
N LYS A 28 33.11 1.12 4.17
CA LYS A 28 33.64 0.95 2.81
C LYS A 28 32.75 1.62 1.76
N LEU A 29 31.43 1.47 1.86
CA LEU A 29 30.48 2.15 0.96
C LEU A 29 30.49 3.68 1.11
N LYS A 30 30.65 4.19 2.34
CA LYS A 30 30.79 5.65 2.57
C LYS A 30 32.07 6.19 1.95
N ASN A 31 33.19 5.49 2.11
CA ASN A 31 34.48 5.88 1.52
C ASN A 31 34.49 5.73 -0.01
N GLN A 32 33.78 4.73 -0.56
CA GLN A 32 33.63 4.55 -2.00
C GLN A 32 32.75 5.63 -2.66
N LYS A 33 31.75 6.16 -1.95
CA LYS A 33 30.94 7.31 -2.41
C LYS A 33 31.68 8.65 -2.36
N GLN A 34 32.90 8.70 -1.81
CA GLN A 34 33.71 9.92 -1.71
C GLN A 34 34.71 10.12 -2.85
N MET A 35 34.82 9.19 -3.80
CA MET A 35 35.42 9.46 -5.12
C MET A 35 34.38 10.10 -6.06
N GLN A 36 34.04 11.36 -5.80
CA GLN A 36 33.48 12.24 -6.83
C GLN A 36 34.64 12.85 -7.63
N PRO A 37 34.47 13.08 -8.95
CA PRO A 37 35.52 13.66 -9.79
C PRO A 37 35.87 15.08 -9.33
N SER A 38 37.15 15.34 -9.14
CA SER A 38 37.69 16.67 -8.85
C SER A 38 37.36 17.63 -10.00
N SER A 39 36.52 18.63 -9.76
CA SER A 39 36.37 19.79 -10.62
C SER A 39 37.55 20.74 -10.38
N ASP A 40 38.65 20.50 -11.09
CA ASP A 40 39.83 21.39 -11.10
C ASP A 40 39.74 22.36 -12.30
N PRO A 41 39.54 23.67 -12.10
CA PRO A 41 39.22 24.60 -13.18
C PRO A 41 40.45 25.16 -13.92
N ARG A 42 41.61 24.48 -13.90
CA ARG A 42 42.85 24.98 -14.54
C ARG A 42 43.62 24.00 -15.43
N LEU A 43 42.93 23.08 -16.12
CA LEU A 43 43.46 22.46 -17.34
C LEU A 43 42.48 22.67 -18.50
N SER A 44 42.47 23.90 -18.99
CA SER A 44 41.69 24.34 -20.14
C SER A 44 42.38 23.95 -21.45
N LEU A 45 41.55 23.49 -22.41
CA LEU A 45 41.70 23.58 -23.86
C LEU A 45 42.31 22.44 -24.70
N LEU A 46 42.70 21.27 -24.15
CA LEU A 46 43.13 20.15 -25.02
C LEU A 46 42.40 18.80 -24.81
N CYS A 47 41.48 18.70 -23.85
CA CYS A 47 40.76 17.44 -23.57
C CYS A 47 39.29 17.41 -24.06
N THR A 48 38.80 18.47 -24.71
CA THR A 48 37.39 18.60 -25.10
C THR A 48 37.05 17.96 -26.45
N CYS A 49 38.03 17.62 -27.30
CA CYS A 49 37.74 17.06 -28.63
C CYS A 49 37.57 15.53 -28.65
N LEU A 50 38.18 14.76 -27.73
CA LEU A 50 38.01 13.29 -27.69
C LEU A 50 36.77 12.85 -26.91
N VAL A 51 36.28 13.68 -25.99
CA VAL A 51 35.03 13.41 -25.25
C VAL A 51 33.81 13.61 -26.13
N LEU A 52 33.84 14.54 -27.10
CA LEU A 52 32.72 14.74 -28.04
C LEU A 52 32.58 13.61 -29.06
N ILE A 53 33.69 12.99 -29.50
CA ILE A 53 33.63 11.83 -30.41
C ILE A 53 33.08 10.60 -29.66
N TRP A 54 33.41 10.46 -28.38
CA TRP A 54 32.81 9.41 -27.54
C TRP A 54 31.36 9.72 -27.14
N GLN A 55 30.95 10.98 -26.96
CA GLN A 55 29.55 11.35 -26.66
C GLN A 55 28.64 11.32 -27.89
N LEU A 56 29.18 11.35 -29.11
CA LEU A 56 28.41 11.09 -30.33
C LEU A 56 28.32 9.58 -30.67
N SER A 57 29.20 8.74 -30.11
CA SER A 57 29.23 7.29 -30.40
C SER A 57 28.66 6.43 -29.27
N PHE A 58 28.81 6.84 -28.01
CA PHE A 58 28.09 6.28 -26.87
C PHE A 58 26.87 7.17 -26.61
N GLY A 59 25.85 6.97 -27.45
CA GLY A 59 24.49 7.26 -27.02
C GLY A 59 24.27 6.54 -25.70
N PHE A 60 24.23 7.29 -24.60
CA PHE A 60 23.83 6.79 -23.30
C PHE A 60 22.33 6.50 -23.40
N ALA A 61 22.00 5.39 -24.07
CA ALA A 61 20.69 4.78 -23.96
C ALA A 61 20.58 4.38 -22.48
N MET A 62 20.03 5.28 -21.67
CA MET A 62 19.35 4.89 -20.45
C MET A 62 18.37 3.82 -20.87
N LYS A 63 18.74 2.57 -20.62
CA LYS A 63 17.92 1.42 -20.89
C LYS A 63 16.76 1.55 -19.92
N ILE A 64 15.67 2.18 -20.37
CA ILE A 64 14.39 2.12 -19.68
C ILE A 64 14.10 0.63 -19.60
N LYS A 65 14.29 0.03 -18.41
CA LYS A 65 13.77 -1.31 -18.18
C LYS A 65 12.27 -1.14 -18.35
N GLU A 66 11.74 -1.78 -19.39
CA GLU A 66 10.32 -1.93 -19.61
C GLU A 66 9.67 -2.27 -18.26
N ALA A 67 8.70 -1.47 -17.83
CA ALA A 67 8.01 -1.73 -16.58
C ALA A 67 7.30 -3.07 -16.74
N GLU A 68 7.74 -4.10 -16.01
CA GLU A 68 7.05 -5.38 -15.97
C GLU A 68 5.58 -5.12 -15.64
N ASN A 69 4.66 -5.66 -16.45
CA ASN A 69 3.21 -5.48 -16.28
C ASN A 69 2.84 -5.71 -14.79
N PRO A 70 2.27 -4.70 -14.09
CA PRO A 70 1.95 -4.81 -12.67
C PRO A 70 0.76 -5.72 -12.39
N TYR A 71 -0.03 -6.04 -13.41
CA TYR A 71 -1.20 -6.93 -13.33
C TYR A 71 -0.82 -8.40 -13.50
N GLY A 72 -1.51 -9.27 -12.77
CA GLY A 72 -1.48 -10.72 -12.96
C GLY A 72 -2.45 -11.20 -14.05
N PRO A 73 -2.47 -12.51 -14.36
CA PRO A 73 -3.33 -13.08 -15.40
C PRO A 73 -4.84 -12.84 -15.23
N ALA A 74 -5.27 -12.53 -14.00
CA ALA A 74 -6.67 -12.24 -13.67
C ALA A 74 -7.05 -10.75 -13.83
N GLY A 75 -6.14 -9.91 -14.33
CA GLY A 75 -6.33 -8.46 -14.47
C GLY A 75 -6.18 -7.66 -13.18
N CYS A 76 -5.96 -8.32 -12.03
CA CYS A 76 -5.69 -7.66 -10.76
C CYS A 76 -4.21 -7.33 -10.59
N LEU A 77 -3.92 -6.22 -9.92
CA LEU A 77 -2.57 -5.91 -9.48
C LEU A 77 -1.98 -7.07 -8.65
N ARG A 78 -0.67 -7.32 -8.75
CA ARG A 78 -0.03 -8.34 -7.92
C ARG A 78 -0.28 -8.07 -6.43
N GLY A 79 -0.72 -9.10 -5.70
CA GLY A 79 -1.09 -9.01 -4.29
C GLY A 79 -2.54 -8.60 -4.01
N TRP A 80 -3.36 -8.42 -5.05
CA TRP A 80 -4.80 -8.17 -4.94
C TRP A 80 -5.60 -9.45 -5.23
N THR A 81 -6.77 -9.57 -4.61
CA THR A 81 -7.63 -10.75 -4.69
C THR A 81 -8.84 -10.45 -5.56
N ARG A 82 -9.10 -11.31 -6.55
CA ARG A 82 -10.27 -11.14 -7.43
C ARG A 82 -11.55 -11.66 -6.76
N ILE A 83 -12.54 -10.80 -6.57
CA ILE A 83 -13.86 -11.13 -6.03
C ILE A 83 -14.93 -10.57 -6.98
N LYS A 84 -15.87 -11.42 -7.42
CA LYS A 84 -17.05 -11.07 -8.24
C LYS A 84 -16.84 -10.22 -9.51
N GLY A 85 -15.60 -9.96 -9.92
CA GLY A 85 -15.33 -9.12 -11.09
C GLY A 85 -14.41 -7.95 -10.79
N SER A 86 -14.21 -7.62 -9.51
CA SER A 86 -13.28 -6.57 -9.05
C SER A 86 -12.08 -7.16 -8.32
N CYS A 87 -11.09 -6.31 -8.03
CA CYS A 87 -9.85 -6.65 -7.37
C CYS A 87 -9.77 -5.94 -6.02
N TYR A 88 -9.55 -6.70 -4.94
CA TYR A 88 -9.56 -6.18 -3.56
C TYR A 88 -8.23 -6.37 -2.85
N ARG A 89 -7.90 -5.43 -1.97
CA ARG A 89 -6.75 -5.56 -1.07
C ARG A 89 -7.02 -4.87 0.26
N ILE A 90 -6.61 -5.55 1.34
CA ILE A 90 -6.64 -5.01 2.69
C ILE A 90 -5.28 -4.37 2.99
N PHE A 91 -5.32 -3.17 3.53
CA PHE A 91 -4.17 -2.46 4.07
C PHE A 91 -4.29 -2.42 5.58
N SER A 92 -3.24 -2.89 6.27
CA SER A 92 -3.22 -2.97 7.73
C SER A 92 -2.83 -1.66 8.41
N ASP A 93 -2.29 -0.70 7.65
CA ASP A 93 -1.97 0.63 8.15
C ASP A 93 -3.27 1.36 8.50
N SER A 94 -3.30 1.97 9.68
CA SER A 94 -4.47 2.72 10.13
C SER A 94 -4.38 4.15 9.63
N LEU A 95 -5.37 4.58 8.87
CA LEU A 95 -5.44 5.91 8.27
C LEU A 95 -6.85 6.48 8.43
N ARG A 96 -6.94 7.82 8.41
CA ARG A 96 -8.22 8.51 8.27
C ARG A 96 -8.88 8.12 6.97
N TRP A 97 -10.21 8.11 6.95
CA TRP A 97 -10.96 7.58 5.82
C TRP A 97 -10.59 8.26 4.49
N LEU A 98 -10.45 9.59 4.50
CA LEU A 98 -10.06 10.36 3.31
C LEU A 98 -8.64 10.01 2.82
N ASP A 99 -7.70 9.75 3.73
CA ASP A 99 -6.33 9.40 3.38
C ASP A 99 -6.24 7.95 2.88
N ALA A 100 -7.01 7.03 3.47
CA ALA A 100 -7.16 5.67 2.98
C ALA A 100 -7.66 5.64 1.52
N MET A 101 -8.68 6.44 1.19
CA MET A 101 -9.16 6.59 -0.19
C MET A 101 -8.07 7.11 -1.15
N LYS A 102 -7.27 8.10 -0.73
CA LYS A 102 -6.13 8.57 -1.53
C LYS A 102 -5.09 7.48 -1.75
N ILE A 103 -4.83 6.63 -0.75
CA ILE A 103 -3.91 5.49 -0.91
C ILE A 103 -4.43 4.51 -1.96
N CYS A 104 -5.74 4.19 -1.97
CA CYS A 104 -6.32 3.34 -3.00
C CYS A 104 -5.99 3.87 -4.40
N ARG A 105 -6.28 5.15 -4.65
CA ARG A 105 -6.02 5.83 -5.94
C ARG A 105 -4.55 5.89 -6.36
N ILE A 106 -3.60 5.77 -5.42
CA ILE A 106 -2.17 5.72 -5.73
C ILE A 106 -1.78 4.37 -6.35
N PHE A 107 -2.43 3.27 -5.97
CA PHE A 107 -2.15 1.94 -6.54
C PHE A 107 -2.69 1.80 -7.96
N ASP A 108 -3.90 2.31 -8.19
CA ASP A 108 -4.56 2.33 -9.48
C ASP A 108 -5.49 3.55 -9.54
N PRO A 109 -5.49 4.36 -10.61
CA PRO A 109 -6.40 5.50 -10.74
C PRO A 109 -7.89 5.14 -10.70
N THR A 110 -8.24 3.89 -11.01
CA THR A 110 -9.61 3.35 -10.90
C THR A 110 -9.91 2.79 -9.51
N SER A 111 -8.93 2.77 -8.61
CA SER A 111 -9.11 2.21 -7.28
C SER A 111 -9.73 3.21 -6.32
N GLU A 112 -10.76 2.75 -5.62
CA GLU A 112 -11.43 3.45 -4.55
C GLU A 112 -11.42 2.61 -3.26
N LEU A 113 -11.92 3.17 -2.16
CA LEU A 113 -12.30 2.33 -1.03
C LEU A 113 -13.43 1.39 -1.46
N ALA A 114 -13.40 0.15 -0.97
CA ALA A 114 -14.28 -0.92 -1.44
C ALA A 114 -15.77 -0.58 -1.29
N SER A 115 -16.53 -0.79 -2.35
CA SER A 115 -17.99 -0.78 -2.34
C SER A 115 -18.50 -2.21 -2.17
N ILE A 116 -19.72 -2.36 -1.66
CA ILE A 116 -20.31 -3.67 -1.39
C ILE A 116 -21.77 -3.65 -1.81
N HIS A 117 -22.13 -4.47 -2.79
CA HIS A 117 -23.42 -4.45 -3.46
C HIS A 117 -24.31 -5.63 -3.15
N ASP A 118 -23.77 -6.72 -2.60
CA ASP A 118 -24.58 -7.81 -2.09
C ASP A 118 -23.93 -8.64 -0.98
N MET A 119 -24.73 -9.51 -0.38
CA MET A 119 -24.30 -10.40 0.70
C MET A 119 -23.25 -11.42 0.25
N LYS A 120 -23.20 -11.79 -1.03
CA LYS A 120 -22.22 -12.77 -1.54
C LYS A 120 -20.84 -12.14 -1.62
N GLU A 121 -20.76 -10.91 -2.09
CA GLU A 121 -19.58 -10.06 -2.09
C GLU A 121 -19.07 -9.81 -0.67
N LEU A 122 -19.95 -9.33 0.22
CA LEU A 122 -19.60 -9.05 1.61
C LEU A 122 -18.99 -10.26 2.32
N ARG A 123 -19.54 -11.46 2.10
CA ARG A 123 -18.98 -12.71 2.64
C ARG A 123 -17.56 -12.98 2.13
N ARG A 124 -17.30 -12.76 0.83
CA ARG A 124 -15.96 -12.97 0.26
C ARG A 124 -14.95 -11.95 0.77
N VAL A 125 -15.37 -10.70 0.95
CA VAL A 125 -14.54 -9.65 1.56
C VAL A 125 -14.27 -9.99 3.03
N SER A 126 -15.29 -10.43 3.77
CA SER A 126 -15.18 -10.91 5.16
C SER A 126 -14.16 -12.04 5.32
N ASP A 127 -14.14 -13.02 4.40
CA ASP A 127 -13.19 -14.13 4.45
C ASP A 127 -11.73 -13.65 4.42
N MET A 128 -11.44 -12.53 3.72
CA MET A 128 -10.11 -11.92 3.68
C MET A 128 -9.72 -11.24 5.01
N LEU A 129 -10.71 -10.80 5.80
CA LEU A 129 -10.53 -10.02 7.03
C LEU A 129 -10.33 -10.87 8.29
N LEU A 130 -10.52 -12.20 8.20
CA LEU A 130 -10.38 -13.12 9.34
C LEU A 130 -8.93 -13.30 9.84
N ILE A 131 -8.00 -12.44 9.42
CA ILE A 131 -6.64 -12.35 9.94
C ILE A 131 -6.62 -11.80 11.39
N PRO A 132 -5.73 -12.26 12.29
CA PRO A 132 -5.80 -11.94 13.73
C PRO A 132 -5.74 -10.45 14.10
N LYS A 133 -5.15 -9.61 13.25
CA LYS A 133 -4.83 -8.22 13.58
C LYS A 133 -5.89 -7.19 13.18
N VAL A 134 -6.86 -7.54 12.34
CA VAL A 134 -7.89 -6.61 11.87
C VAL A 134 -9.13 -6.74 12.76
N LEU A 135 -9.53 -5.63 13.38
CA LEU A 135 -10.74 -5.56 14.20
C LEU A 135 -11.82 -4.73 13.51
N ARG A 136 -11.44 -3.57 12.99
CA ARG A 136 -12.26 -2.64 12.22
C ARG A 136 -11.56 -2.36 10.91
N VAL A 137 -12.34 -2.00 9.90
CA VAL A 137 -11.79 -1.68 8.58
C VAL A 137 -12.72 -0.74 7.81
N TRP A 138 -12.19 0.36 7.30
CA TRP A 138 -12.91 1.29 6.44
C TRP A 138 -13.33 0.64 5.12
N ILE A 139 -14.53 1.02 4.67
CA ILE A 139 -15.08 0.76 3.34
C ILE A 139 -15.50 2.10 2.72
N GLY A 140 -15.82 2.13 1.42
CA GLY A 140 -16.01 3.37 0.67
C GLY A 140 -17.33 4.10 0.91
N LEU A 141 -18.09 3.77 1.94
CA LEU A 141 -19.39 4.41 2.21
C LEU A 141 -19.20 5.57 3.21
N SER A 142 -19.68 6.76 2.87
CA SER A 142 -19.65 7.94 3.74
C SER A 142 -20.93 8.76 3.63
N VAL A 143 -21.20 9.63 4.60
CA VAL A 143 -22.27 10.62 4.53
C VAL A 143 -21.84 11.78 3.62
N ASN A 144 -22.72 12.20 2.72
CA ASN A 144 -22.55 13.38 1.88
C ASN A 144 -22.92 14.64 2.68
N ASP A 145 -22.00 15.60 2.72
CA ASP A 145 -22.15 16.85 3.49
C ASP A 145 -23.35 17.72 3.07
N LYS A 146 -23.84 17.56 1.84
CA LYS A 146 -24.87 18.43 1.26
C LYS A 146 -26.28 18.03 1.65
N ASP A 147 -26.58 16.73 1.64
CA ASP A 147 -27.93 16.20 1.83
C ASP A 147 -28.03 15.18 2.99
N GLY A 148 -26.90 14.78 3.58
CA GLY A 148 -26.84 13.83 4.69
C GLY A 148 -27.07 12.38 4.27
N ASN A 149 -27.08 12.07 2.97
CA ASN A 149 -27.27 10.71 2.47
C ASN A 149 -25.95 9.94 2.46
N TRP A 150 -26.03 8.62 2.61
CA TRP A 150 -24.87 7.74 2.42
C TRP A 150 -24.58 7.56 0.94
N GLU A 151 -23.30 7.62 0.55
CA GLU A 151 -22.83 7.45 -0.83
C GLU A 151 -21.54 6.63 -0.86
N TRP A 152 -21.31 5.91 -1.96
CA TRP A 152 -20.05 5.20 -2.20
C TRP A 152 -19.04 6.10 -2.92
N THR A 153 -17.75 5.96 -2.59
CA THR A 153 -16.65 6.70 -3.23
C THR A 153 -16.49 6.46 -4.71
N ASP A 154 -16.93 5.30 -5.20
CA ASP A 154 -16.92 4.93 -6.62
C ASP A 154 -18.15 5.46 -7.40
N GLY A 155 -19.08 6.15 -6.72
CA GLY A 155 -20.30 6.70 -7.29
C GLY A 155 -21.42 5.68 -7.56
N SER A 156 -21.24 4.43 -7.12
CA SER A 156 -22.29 3.41 -7.21
C SER A 156 -23.47 3.70 -6.27
N VAL A 157 -24.65 3.13 -6.59
CA VAL A 157 -25.87 3.37 -5.82
C VAL A 157 -25.87 2.52 -4.54
N PRO A 158 -26.11 3.11 -3.35
CA PRO A 158 -26.08 2.41 -2.06
C PRO A 158 -27.38 1.65 -1.76
N GLU A 159 -27.71 0.64 -2.57
CA GLU A 159 -28.93 -0.16 -2.41
C GLU A 159 -28.82 -1.27 -1.35
N PHE A 160 -27.59 -1.73 -1.06
CA PHE A 160 -27.30 -2.79 -0.10
C PHE A 160 -26.53 -2.24 1.11
N LEU A 161 -27.26 -1.95 2.20
CA LEU A 161 -26.70 -1.39 3.42
C LEU A 161 -27.07 -2.25 4.66
N PRO A 162 -26.39 -3.39 4.88
CA PRO A 162 -26.67 -4.30 5.99
C PRO A 162 -26.16 -3.73 7.33
N TRP A 163 -26.75 -2.64 7.80
CA TRP A 163 -26.39 -2.03 9.08
C TRP A 163 -26.55 -2.99 10.27
N THR A 164 -25.71 -2.81 11.27
CA THR A 164 -25.93 -3.38 12.60
C THR A 164 -27.20 -2.77 13.21
N LYS A 165 -27.93 -3.51 14.04
CA LYS A 165 -29.13 -2.99 14.68
C LYS A 165 -28.77 -1.76 15.54
N GLY A 166 -29.41 -0.62 15.25
CA GLY A 166 -29.16 0.65 15.94
C GLY A 166 -28.15 1.56 15.24
N GLU A 167 -27.57 1.11 14.13
CA GLU A 167 -26.73 1.92 13.25
C GLU A 167 -27.53 2.41 12.03
N PRO A 168 -27.12 3.53 11.40
CA PRO A 168 -26.09 4.46 11.89
C PRO A 168 -26.58 5.27 13.10
N MET A 169 -25.82 5.28 14.20
CA MET A 169 -26.24 5.92 15.45
C MET A 169 -26.03 7.45 15.39
N SER A 170 -26.89 8.19 14.68
CA SER A 170 -26.87 9.68 14.59
C SER A 170 -25.48 10.33 14.48
N SER A 171 -24.50 9.60 13.95
CA SER A 171 -23.16 10.10 13.74
C SER A 171 -23.34 11.13 12.61
N GLY A 172 -22.96 12.36 12.90
CA GLY A 172 -23.37 13.52 12.13
C GLY A 172 -22.84 13.52 10.69
N ILE A 173 -22.79 14.72 10.13
CA ILE A 173 -22.43 14.96 8.73
C ILE A 173 -21.07 14.31 8.34
N ASN A 174 -20.11 14.17 9.27
CA ASN A 174 -18.79 13.58 9.04
C ASN A 174 -18.70 12.08 9.40
N SER A 175 -19.60 11.24 8.87
CA SER A 175 -19.63 9.80 9.20
C SER A 175 -19.16 8.92 8.04
N CYS A 176 -18.33 7.93 8.37
CA CYS A 176 -17.78 6.95 7.44
C CYS A 176 -18.09 5.52 7.92
N ALA A 177 -18.32 4.61 6.98
CA ALA A 177 -18.70 3.25 7.31
C ALA A 177 -17.49 2.32 7.41
N TYR A 178 -17.57 1.38 8.34
CA TYR A 178 -16.58 0.33 8.53
C TYR A 178 -17.24 -1.03 8.75
N LEU A 179 -16.47 -2.09 8.53
CA LEU A 179 -16.81 -3.45 8.94
C LEU A 179 -16.15 -3.77 10.28
N PHE A 180 -16.87 -4.48 11.15
CA PHE A 180 -16.38 -4.80 12.50
C PHE A 180 -16.35 -6.31 12.78
N ARG A 181 -15.28 -6.77 13.42
CA ARG A 181 -15.05 -8.18 13.76
C ARG A 181 -16.14 -8.76 14.67
N ALA A 182 -16.72 -7.94 15.57
CA ALA A 182 -17.79 -8.41 16.45
C ALA A 182 -19.04 -8.83 15.66
N ASP A 183 -19.28 -8.23 14.50
CA ASP A 183 -20.36 -8.60 13.58
C ASP A 183 -19.87 -9.59 12.50
N VAL A 184 -18.73 -10.26 12.76
CA VAL A 184 -18.00 -11.12 11.82
C VAL A 184 -17.78 -10.46 10.46
N PHE A 185 -17.63 -9.13 10.42
CA PHE A 185 -17.51 -8.31 9.21
C PHE A 185 -18.69 -8.42 8.23
N LEU A 186 -19.86 -8.89 8.68
CA LEU A 186 -21.07 -9.05 7.85
C LEU A 186 -22.10 -7.93 8.05
N ARG A 187 -21.76 -6.89 8.83
CA ARG A 187 -22.60 -5.72 9.06
C ARG A 187 -21.80 -4.44 8.98
N PHE A 188 -22.48 -3.38 8.57
CA PHE A 188 -21.92 -2.04 8.54
C PHE A 188 -22.13 -1.36 9.90
N ARG A 189 -21.21 -0.47 10.25
CA ARG A 189 -21.29 0.48 11.35
C ARG A 189 -20.74 1.83 10.89
N ALA A 190 -21.11 2.90 11.57
CA ALA A 190 -20.65 4.25 11.27
C ALA A 190 -19.74 4.79 12.38
N GLU A 191 -18.76 5.60 12.00
CA GLU A 191 -17.83 6.27 12.91
C GLU A 191 -17.39 7.61 12.29
N ASP A 192 -16.90 8.54 13.12
CA ASP A 192 -16.30 9.78 12.64
C ASP A 192 -15.12 9.47 11.67
N CYS A 193 -15.16 10.08 10.48
CA CYS A 193 -14.17 9.87 9.42
C CYS A 193 -12.73 10.23 9.82
N GLU A 194 -12.55 11.01 10.90
CA GLU A 194 -11.24 11.39 11.44
C GLU A 194 -10.56 10.30 12.27
N TYR A 195 -11.24 9.19 12.60
CA TYR A 195 -10.57 8.04 13.20
C TYR A 195 -9.68 7.31 12.19
N GLU A 196 -8.60 6.72 12.70
CA GLU A 196 -7.66 5.95 11.90
C GLU A 196 -8.00 4.47 11.99
N GLU A 197 -8.26 3.83 10.85
CA GLU A 197 -8.55 2.40 10.78
C GLU A 197 -7.82 1.78 9.57
N PRO A 198 -7.52 0.47 9.61
CA PRO A 198 -7.22 -0.31 8.41
C PRO A 198 -8.29 -0.10 7.34
N PHE A 199 -7.99 -0.39 6.07
CA PHE A 199 -8.93 -0.13 4.98
C PHE A 199 -8.87 -1.17 3.87
N ILE A 200 -9.97 -1.26 3.10
CA ILE A 200 -10.06 -2.12 1.92
C ILE A 200 -10.16 -1.24 0.70
N CYS A 201 -9.25 -1.46 -0.25
CA CYS A 201 -9.36 -0.87 -1.57
C CYS A 201 -9.98 -1.88 -2.54
N GLU A 202 -10.66 -1.36 -3.54
CA GLU A 202 -11.20 -2.07 -4.69
C GLU A 202 -10.76 -1.36 -5.97
N HIS A 203 -10.51 -2.10 -7.05
CA HIS A 203 -10.30 -1.55 -8.38
C HIS A 203 -10.87 -2.47 -9.47
N GLU A 204 -11.19 -1.88 -10.62
CA GLU A 204 -11.59 -2.65 -11.79
C GLU A 204 -10.39 -3.44 -12.34
N PRO A 205 -10.54 -4.72 -12.73
CA PRO A 205 -9.44 -5.45 -13.35
C PRO A 205 -9.07 -4.76 -14.66
N ALA A 206 -7.77 -4.72 -14.96
CA ALA A 206 -7.31 -4.31 -16.28
C ALA A 206 -8.03 -5.17 -17.33
N SER A 207 -8.66 -4.52 -18.31
CA SER A 207 -9.28 -5.21 -19.44
C SER A 207 -8.22 -6.12 -20.05
N ALA A 208 -8.52 -7.41 -20.15
CA ALA A 208 -7.66 -8.31 -20.90
C ALA A 208 -7.58 -7.72 -22.31
N SER A 209 -6.40 -7.26 -22.71
CA SER A 209 -6.12 -6.92 -24.10
C SER A 209 -6.25 -8.21 -24.90
N SER A 210 -7.46 -8.48 -25.36
CA SER A 210 -7.81 -9.55 -26.30
C SER A 210 -7.38 -9.15 -27.71
#